data_AF-A0A7C2GVH6-F1
#
_entry.id   AF-A0A7C2GVH6-F1
#
_cell.length_a   1.000
_cell.length_b   1.000
_cell.length_c   1.000
_cell.angle_alpha   90.00
_cell.angle_beta   90.00
_cell.angle_gamma   90.00
#
_symmetry.space_group_name_H-M   'P 1'
#
loop_
_entity.id
_entity.type
_entity.pdbx_description
1 polymer ?
#
loop_
_entity_poly.entity_id
_entity_poly.type
_entity_poly.pdbx_seq_one_letter_code
_entity_poly.pdbx_strand_id
1 'polypeptide(L)'
;MATVAVLLSIGSVCLAQTAKPLLTFEQLFPKSQQQQMGLHKLSASEKEALRAHVERLLVKVMVMASSQSSESGKSKRPTSNVYAGVGGGHWIKKNVDSGTYIILEDGSLWQIDPLDKIDAMLWLPFSNITVIESSSGSPGYNYLLINTDDGEKAHAKYMGKQ
;
A
#
# COMPACT_ATOMS: atom_id res chain seq x y z
N MET A 1 17.08 -1.76 69.94
CA MET A 1 15.70 -1.34 70.26
C MET A 1 15.26 -0.36 69.19
N ALA A 2 14.19 -0.73 68.46
CA ALA A 2 13.26 0.07 67.62
C ALA A 2 13.83 1.03 66.55
N THR A 3 13.61 0.83 65.23
CA THR A 3 12.45 1.27 64.38
C THR A 3 12.10 2.76 64.53
N VAL A 4 12.02 3.60 63.48
CA VAL A 4 10.99 3.76 62.42
C VAL A 4 11.52 4.88 61.46
N ALA A 5 11.81 4.69 60.16
CA ALA A 5 10.98 4.71 58.94
C ALA A 5 10.18 6.01 58.63
N VAL A 6 9.90 6.24 57.32
CA VAL A 6 8.83 7.09 56.72
C VAL A 6 9.25 8.55 56.39
N LEU A 7 9.11 9.14 55.20
CA LEU A 7 8.61 8.77 53.85
C LEU A 7 9.20 9.81 52.86
N LEU A 8 9.90 9.37 51.81
CA LEU A 8 10.24 10.20 50.65
C LEU A 8 9.08 10.10 49.65
N SER A 9 8.21 11.10 49.62
CA SER A 9 7.18 11.25 48.59
C SER A 9 7.80 11.79 47.30
N ILE A 10 8.22 10.87 46.42
CA ILE A 10 8.57 11.20 45.05
C ILE A 10 7.26 11.46 44.30
N GLY A 11 6.88 12.73 44.18
CA GLY A 11 5.80 13.16 43.30
C GLY A 11 6.18 12.83 41.86
N SER A 12 5.57 11.77 41.32
CA SER A 12 5.71 11.37 39.94
C SER A 12 5.02 12.40 39.04
N VAL A 13 5.80 13.30 38.44
CA VAL A 13 5.34 14.15 37.35
C VAL A 13 5.22 13.27 36.11
N CYS A 14 4.02 12.74 35.85
CA CYS A 14 3.70 12.15 34.57
C CYS A 14 3.65 13.25 33.51
N LEU A 15 4.79 13.54 32.88
CA LEU A 15 4.81 14.19 31.58
C LEU A 15 4.20 13.21 30.58
N ALA A 16 2.91 13.37 30.29
CA ALA A 16 2.30 12.78 29.11
C ALA A 16 2.98 13.42 27.89
N GLN A 17 4.00 12.75 27.35
CA GLN A 17 4.53 13.08 26.04
C GLN A 17 3.43 12.79 25.03
N THR A 18 2.64 13.80 24.67
CA THR A 18 1.83 13.78 23.46
C THR A 18 2.80 13.74 22.29
N ALA A 19 3.10 12.53 21.81
CA ALA A 19 3.82 12.32 20.58
C ALA A 19 3.07 13.10 19.48
N LYS A 20 3.68 14.18 19.00
CA LYS A 20 3.14 14.93 17.87
C LYS A 20 3.12 13.97 16.68
N PRO A 21 1.97 13.77 16.01
CA PRO A 21 1.94 12.96 14.80
C PRO A 21 2.95 13.53 13.81
N LEU A 22 3.79 12.65 13.26
CA LEU A 22 4.93 13.00 12.40
C LEU A 22 4.49 13.81 11.16
N LEU A 23 3.24 13.62 10.73
CA LEU A 23 2.55 14.37 9.66
C LEU A 23 1.10 14.63 10.09
N THR A 24 0.69 15.89 10.04
CA THR A 24 -0.69 16.34 10.31
C THR A 24 -1.48 16.53 9.01
N PHE A 25 -2.81 16.48 9.09
CA PHE A 25 -3.68 16.71 7.94
C PHE A 25 -3.38 18.03 7.20
N GLU A 26 -3.08 19.11 7.92
CA GLU A 26 -2.78 20.42 7.32
C GLU A 26 -1.39 20.45 6.64
N GLN A 27 -0.47 19.57 7.04
CA GLN A 27 0.82 19.38 6.35
C GLN A 27 0.65 18.56 5.06
N LEU A 28 -0.29 17.60 5.03
CA LEU A 28 -0.58 16.80 3.84
C LEU A 28 -1.45 17.54 2.82
N PHE A 29 -2.35 18.40 3.31
CA PHE A 29 -3.25 19.18 2.48
C PHE A 29 -3.20 20.65 2.93
N PRO A 30 -2.26 21.45 2.41
CA PRO A 30 -2.23 22.89 2.69
C PRO A 30 -3.55 23.59 2.34
N LYS A 31 -3.87 24.71 2.99
CA LYS A 31 -5.17 25.42 2.80
C LYS A 31 -5.50 25.72 1.33
N SER A 32 -4.50 26.07 0.52
CA SER A 32 -4.66 26.29 -0.92
C SER A 32 -5.15 25.03 -1.63
N GLN A 33 -4.57 23.87 -1.31
CA GLN A 33 -4.97 22.58 -1.85
C GLN A 33 -6.35 22.16 -1.33
N GLN A 34 -6.67 22.43 -0.06
CA GLN A 34 -8.02 22.19 0.48
C GLN A 34 -9.09 23.00 -0.28
N GLN A 35 -8.77 24.23 -0.70
CA GLN A 35 -9.67 25.04 -1.51
C GLN A 35 -9.89 24.43 -2.90
N GLN A 36 -8.79 24.03 -3.56
CA GLN A 36 -8.83 23.37 -4.89
C GLN A 36 -9.60 22.04 -4.86
N MET A 37 -9.43 21.25 -3.79
CA MET A 37 -10.13 19.98 -3.59
C MET A 37 -11.61 20.14 -3.18
N GLY A 38 -12.11 21.38 -3.06
CA GLY A 38 -13.49 21.64 -2.65
C GLY A 38 -13.77 21.34 -1.18
N LEU A 39 -12.75 21.10 -0.35
CA LEU A 39 -12.91 20.79 1.09
C LEU A 39 -13.46 21.96 1.89
N HIS A 40 -13.48 23.17 1.31
CA HIS A 40 -14.16 24.34 1.87
C HIS A 40 -15.69 24.22 1.86
N LYS A 41 -16.24 23.29 1.07
CA LYS A 41 -17.69 23.01 1.00
C LYS A 41 -18.16 22.05 2.09
N LEU A 42 -17.24 21.40 2.80
CA LEU A 42 -17.56 20.51 3.90
C LEU A 42 -17.95 21.31 5.15
N SER A 43 -18.96 20.84 5.87
CA SER A 43 -19.27 21.30 7.21
C SER A 43 -18.11 20.99 8.18
N ALA A 44 -18.13 21.63 9.35
CA ALA A 44 -17.09 21.42 10.36
C ALA A 44 -16.99 19.94 10.80
N SER A 45 -18.13 19.26 10.96
CA SER A 45 -18.18 17.85 11.35
C SER A 45 -17.68 16.92 10.25
N GLU A 46 -18.03 17.16 8.99
CA GLU A 46 -17.53 16.38 7.84
C GLU A 46 -16.03 16.54 7.65
N LYS A 47 -15.54 17.77 7.80
CA LYS A 47 -14.10 18.06 7.74
C LYS A 47 -13.34 17.36 8.85
N GLU A 48 -13.93 17.27 10.04
CA GLU A 48 -13.32 16.56 11.18
C GLU A 48 -13.33 15.05 10.98
N ALA A 49 -14.43 14.48 10.48
CA ALA A 49 -14.51 13.07 10.13
C ALA A 49 -13.46 12.69 9.06
N LEU A 50 -13.27 13.54 8.05
CA LEU A 50 -12.25 13.35 7.02
C LEU A 50 -10.84 13.39 7.59
N ARG A 51 -10.55 14.35 8.49
CA ARG A 51 -9.24 14.44 9.18
C ARG A 51 -8.94 13.17 9.95
N ALA A 52 -9.86 12.73 10.79
CA ALA A 52 -9.72 11.51 11.59
C ALA A 52 -9.53 10.27 10.70
N HIS A 53 -10.21 10.22 9.54
CA HIS A 53 -10.04 9.13 8.59
C HIS A 53 -8.64 9.11 7.97
N VAL A 54 -8.14 10.25 7.49
CA VAL A 54 -6.81 10.38 6.90
C VAL A 54 -5.73 10.01 7.92
N GLU A 55 -5.82 10.51 9.16
CA GLU A 55 -4.86 10.19 10.21
C GLU A 55 -4.84 8.69 10.53
N ARG A 56 -6.02 8.05 10.56
CA ARG A 56 -6.12 6.59 10.71
C ARG A 56 -5.43 5.84 9.57
N LEU A 57 -5.59 6.31 8.33
CA LEU A 57 -4.91 5.71 7.18
C LEU A 57 -3.38 5.84 7.30
N LEU A 58 -2.86 6.98 7.75
CA LEU A 58 -1.42 7.18 7.96
C LEU A 58 -0.86 6.20 8.99
N VAL A 59 -1.55 6.03 10.13
CA VAL A 59 -1.14 5.06 11.15
C VAL A 59 -1.15 3.65 10.58
N LYS A 60 -2.18 3.28 9.81
CA LYS A 60 -2.29 1.96 9.18
C LYS A 60 -1.13 1.69 8.22
N VAL A 61 -0.81 2.65 7.35
CA VAL A 61 0.33 2.53 6.41
C VAL A 61 1.65 2.43 7.16
N MET A 62 1.85 3.22 8.22
CA MET A 62 3.08 3.18 9.02
C MET A 62 3.24 1.85 9.77
N VAL A 63 2.16 1.30 10.32
CA VAL A 63 2.17 -0.04 10.94
C VAL A 63 2.48 -1.11 9.90
N MET A 64 1.85 -1.06 8.72
CA MET A 64 2.15 -2.01 7.64
C MET A 64 3.60 -1.91 7.15
N ALA A 65 4.16 -0.69 7.07
CA ALA A 65 5.55 -0.47 6.72
C ALA A 65 6.51 -0.98 7.81
N SER A 66 6.12 -0.91 9.09
CA SER A 66 6.92 -1.38 10.22
C SER A 66 6.81 -2.90 10.44
N SER A 67 5.69 -3.52 10.07
CA SER A 67 5.49 -4.98 10.18
C SER A 67 6.25 -5.81 9.13
N GLN A 68 6.94 -5.17 8.17
CA GLN A 68 7.82 -5.87 7.22
C GLN A 68 9.21 -6.19 7.80
N SER A 69 9.51 -5.80 9.04
CA SER A 69 10.84 -5.97 9.65
C SER A 69 10.84 -6.84 10.90
N SER A 70 10.20 -8.01 10.91
CA SER A 70 10.58 -9.10 11.83
C SER A 70 9.77 -10.39 11.59
N GLU A 71 10.31 -11.29 10.76
CA GLU A 71 10.31 -12.74 11.04
C GLU A 71 11.33 -13.49 10.15
N SER A 72 12.43 -13.87 10.82
CA SER A 72 13.28 -15.07 10.64
C SER A 72 14.12 -15.33 9.37
N GLY A 73 15.45 -15.33 9.55
CA GLY A 73 16.23 -16.56 9.35
C GLY A 73 16.94 -16.79 8.00
N LYS A 74 18.24 -16.46 7.95
CA LYS A 74 19.30 -16.94 7.01
C LYS A 74 19.10 -16.71 5.49
N SER A 75 19.93 -15.80 4.99
CA SER A 75 20.64 -15.84 3.70
C SER A 75 19.81 -15.77 2.41
N LYS A 76 19.66 -14.55 1.87
CA LYS A 76 20.32 -14.08 0.63
C LYS A 76 20.02 -12.58 0.51
N ARG A 77 20.92 -11.81 -0.11
CA ARG A 77 20.64 -10.42 -0.54
C ARG A 77 19.24 -10.37 -1.17
N PRO A 78 18.45 -9.30 -1.00
CA PRO A 78 17.22 -9.13 -1.77
C PRO A 78 17.66 -9.02 -3.22
N THR A 79 17.68 -10.15 -3.92
CA THR A 79 17.54 -10.17 -5.36
C THR A 79 16.20 -9.52 -5.57
N SER A 80 16.20 -8.26 -6.02
CA SER A 80 15.02 -7.65 -6.61
C SER A 80 14.38 -8.73 -7.48
N ASN A 81 13.16 -9.15 -7.13
CA ASN A 81 12.45 -10.19 -7.84
C ASN A 81 12.03 -9.55 -9.16
N VAL A 82 12.99 -9.45 -10.09
CA VAL A 82 12.81 -8.86 -11.41
C VAL A 82 12.27 -9.98 -12.28
N TYR A 83 11.17 -9.68 -12.96
CA TYR A 83 10.57 -10.61 -13.88
C TYR A 83 11.34 -10.58 -15.20
N ALA A 84 11.96 -11.70 -15.56
CA ALA A 84 12.77 -11.79 -16.78
C ALA A 84 11.93 -11.99 -18.06
N GLY A 85 10.65 -12.32 -17.94
CA GLY A 85 9.75 -12.62 -19.06
C GLY A 85 9.07 -11.38 -19.65
N VAL A 86 9.70 -10.21 -19.65
CA VAL A 86 9.10 -9.05 -20.33
C VAL A 86 8.95 -9.28 -21.83
N GLY A 87 7.81 -8.88 -22.39
CA GLY A 87 7.43 -9.15 -23.77
C GLY A 87 6.02 -9.71 -23.90
N GLY A 88 5.66 -10.08 -25.13
CA GLY A 88 4.41 -10.76 -25.45
C GLY A 88 4.55 -12.29 -25.40
N GLY A 89 3.47 -12.98 -25.75
CA GLY A 89 3.42 -14.46 -25.77
C GLY A 89 2.94 -15.08 -24.47
N HIS A 90 2.55 -14.25 -23.49
CA HIS A 90 1.88 -14.70 -22.28
C HIS A 90 0.38 -14.82 -22.48
N TRP A 91 -0.27 -15.59 -21.63
CA TRP A 91 -1.72 -15.58 -21.49
C TRP A 91 -2.13 -15.79 -20.04
N ILE A 92 -3.32 -15.30 -19.71
CA ILE A 92 -3.89 -15.49 -18.38
C ILE A 92 -4.18 -16.97 -18.17
N LYS A 93 -3.48 -17.60 -17.24
CA LYS A 93 -3.84 -18.92 -16.73
C LYS A 93 -5.03 -18.84 -15.78
N LYS A 94 -5.06 -17.83 -14.92
CA LYS A 94 -6.15 -17.62 -13.96
C LYS A 94 -6.29 -16.15 -13.55
N ASN A 95 -7.53 -15.68 -13.51
CA ASN A 95 -7.92 -14.44 -12.84
C ASN A 95 -8.45 -14.79 -11.43
N VAL A 96 -7.87 -14.21 -10.38
CA VAL A 96 -8.15 -14.55 -8.98
C VAL A 96 -8.67 -13.32 -8.25
N ASP A 97 -9.74 -13.52 -7.48
CA ASP A 97 -10.37 -12.46 -6.67
C ASP A 97 -10.77 -11.24 -7.50
N SER A 98 -11.38 -11.51 -8.67
CA SER A 98 -11.96 -10.50 -9.56
C SER A 98 -10.96 -9.40 -9.96
N GLY A 99 -9.81 -9.81 -10.47
CA GLY A 99 -8.76 -8.90 -10.94
C GLY A 99 -7.77 -8.47 -9.86
N THR A 100 -7.88 -8.91 -8.60
CA THR A 100 -6.85 -8.58 -7.58
C THR A 100 -5.52 -9.25 -7.91
N TYR A 101 -5.56 -10.50 -8.37
CA TYR A 101 -4.36 -11.23 -8.79
C TYR A 101 -4.54 -11.90 -10.14
N ILE A 102 -3.48 -11.87 -10.93
CA ILE A 102 -3.39 -12.57 -12.22
C ILE A 102 -2.27 -13.59 -12.14
N ILE A 103 -2.55 -14.80 -12.62
CA ILE A 103 -1.55 -15.86 -12.81
C ILE A 103 -1.41 -16.08 -14.30
N LEU A 104 -0.18 -15.99 -14.82
CA LEU A 104 0.12 -16.27 -16.24
C LEU A 104 0.48 -17.75 -16.43
N GLU A 105 0.65 -18.15 -17.69
CA GLU A 105 0.93 -19.53 -18.10
C GLU A 105 2.24 -20.09 -17.53
N ASP A 106 3.26 -19.23 -17.39
CA ASP A 106 4.59 -19.57 -16.88
C ASP A 106 4.64 -19.72 -15.34
N GLY A 107 3.48 -19.62 -14.69
CA GLY A 107 3.29 -19.68 -13.25
C GLY A 107 3.59 -18.37 -12.52
N SER A 108 3.89 -17.27 -13.22
CA SER A 108 4.11 -15.97 -12.60
C SER A 108 2.82 -15.44 -11.97
N LEU A 109 2.96 -14.95 -10.73
CA LEU A 109 1.89 -14.34 -9.95
C LEU A 109 2.07 -12.82 -9.92
N TRP A 110 0.96 -12.13 -10.19
CA TRP A 110 0.91 -10.68 -10.31
C TRP A 110 -0.18 -10.13 -9.40
N GLN A 111 0.16 -9.12 -8.61
CA GLN A 111 -0.82 -8.32 -7.90
C GLN A 111 -1.15 -7.10 -8.76
N ILE A 112 -2.43 -6.89 -9.07
CA ILE A 112 -2.87 -5.73 -9.83
C ILE A 112 -2.95 -4.51 -8.92
N ASP A 113 -2.58 -3.34 -9.46
CA ASP A 113 -2.76 -2.06 -8.79
C ASP A 113 -4.24 -1.88 -8.42
N PRO A 114 -4.58 -1.60 -7.14
CA PRO A 114 -5.97 -1.39 -6.74
C PRO A 114 -6.74 -0.35 -7.58
N LEU A 115 -6.04 0.61 -8.19
CA LEU A 115 -6.64 1.61 -9.08
C LEU A 115 -7.05 1.05 -10.44
N ASP A 116 -6.33 0.03 -10.93
CA ASP A 116 -6.55 -0.60 -12.24
C ASP A 116 -7.30 -1.95 -12.12
N LYS A 117 -7.70 -2.33 -10.90
CA LYS A 117 -8.43 -3.59 -10.65
C LYS A 117 -9.71 -3.69 -11.48
N ILE A 118 -10.41 -2.57 -11.69
CA ILE A 118 -11.66 -2.55 -12.45
C ILE A 118 -11.40 -2.99 -13.89
N ASP A 119 -10.30 -2.55 -14.49
CA ASP A 119 -9.91 -2.93 -15.85
C ASP A 119 -9.57 -4.44 -15.89
N ALA A 120 -8.77 -4.93 -14.94
CA ALA A 120 -8.40 -6.35 -14.90
C ALA A 120 -9.51 -7.32 -14.46
N MET A 121 -10.64 -6.81 -13.95
CA MET A 121 -11.69 -7.63 -13.35
C MET A 121 -12.36 -8.57 -14.36
N LEU A 122 -12.51 -8.12 -15.60
CA LEU A 122 -13.20 -8.86 -16.66
C LEU A 122 -12.26 -9.66 -17.56
N TRP A 123 -10.96 -9.59 -17.32
CA TRP A 123 -9.97 -10.35 -18.10
C TRP A 123 -10.18 -11.84 -17.91
N LEU A 124 -10.29 -12.54 -19.04
CA LEU A 124 -10.64 -13.95 -19.07
C LEU A 124 -9.39 -14.83 -19.06
N PRO A 125 -9.47 -16.06 -18.54
CA PRO A 125 -8.47 -17.08 -18.85
C PRO A 125 -8.25 -17.17 -20.37
N PHE A 126 -7.01 -17.43 -20.77
CA PHE A 126 -6.50 -17.48 -22.14
C PHE A 126 -6.40 -16.12 -22.85
N SER A 127 -6.77 -15.00 -22.21
CA SER A 127 -6.54 -13.68 -22.81
C SER A 127 -5.04 -13.44 -23.00
N ASN A 128 -4.65 -12.96 -24.18
CA ASN A 128 -3.25 -12.73 -24.52
C ASN A 128 -2.69 -11.53 -23.77
N ILE A 129 -1.53 -11.70 -23.13
CA ILE A 129 -0.89 -10.67 -22.32
C ILE A 129 0.47 -10.30 -22.89
N THR A 130 0.74 -9.00 -22.91
CA THR A 130 2.10 -8.45 -23.01
C THR A 130 2.48 -7.83 -21.68
N VAL A 131 3.65 -8.19 -21.16
CA VAL A 131 4.22 -7.64 -19.93
C VAL A 131 5.32 -6.65 -20.29
N ILE A 132 5.26 -5.43 -19.76
CA ILE A 132 6.34 -4.45 -19.90
C ILE A 132 6.71 -3.87 -18.53
N GLU A 133 7.94 -3.38 -18.39
CA GLU A 133 8.31 -2.53 -17.26
C GLU A 133 7.59 -1.18 -17.40
N SER A 134 7.13 -0.63 -16.27
CA SER A 134 6.46 0.66 -16.22
C SER A 134 6.87 1.44 -14.98
N SER A 135 7.13 2.73 -15.15
CA SER A 135 7.38 3.66 -14.05
C SER A 135 6.18 4.56 -13.74
N SER A 136 5.04 4.36 -14.41
CA SER A 136 3.84 5.20 -14.26
C SER A 136 2.80 4.65 -13.26
N GLY A 137 2.99 3.43 -12.77
CA GLY A 137 2.09 2.82 -11.79
C GLY A 137 2.24 3.38 -10.38
N SER A 138 1.38 2.97 -9.46
CA SER A 138 1.54 3.29 -8.04
C SER A 138 2.87 2.73 -7.48
N PRO A 139 3.40 3.29 -6.39
CA PRO A 139 4.66 2.83 -5.80
C PRO A 139 4.69 1.31 -5.56
N GLY A 140 5.60 0.61 -6.24
CA GLY A 140 5.78 -0.83 -6.15
C GLY A 140 5.11 -1.65 -7.26
N TYR A 141 4.31 -1.03 -8.14
CA TYR A 141 3.67 -1.64 -9.30
C TYR A 141 4.45 -1.28 -10.57
N ASN A 142 5.65 -1.84 -10.68
CA ASN A 142 6.65 -1.45 -11.69
C ASN A 142 6.48 -2.16 -13.05
N TYR A 143 5.33 -2.79 -13.28
CA TYR A 143 5.02 -3.47 -14.53
C TYR A 143 3.64 -3.04 -15.03
N LEU A 144 3.42 -3.20 -16.33
CA LEU A 144 2.13 -3.04 -16.97
C LEU A 144 1.80 -4.33 -17.71
N LEU A 145 0.66 -4.94 -17.37
CA LEU A 145 0.07 -6.00 -18.14
C LEU A 145 -0.87 -5.36 -19.16
N ILE A 146 -0.75 -5.78 -20.42
CA ILE A 146 -1.58 -5.33 -21.52
C ILE A 146 -2.32 -6.54 -22.05
N ASN A 147 -3.65 -6.54 -21.89
CA ASN A 147 -4.50 -7.50 -22.57
C ASN A 147 -4.57 -7.12 -24.05
N THR A 148 -4.02 -7.95 -24.93
CA THR A 148 -3.94 -7.63 -26.37
C THR A 148 -5.19 -8.02 -27.14
N ASP A 149 -6.16 -8.69 -26.49
CA ASP A 149 -7.41 -9.09 -27.14
C ASP A 149 -8.42 -7.93 -27.20
N ASP A 150 -8.43 -7.08 -26.17
CA ASP A 150 -9.31 -5.90 -26.05
C ASP A 150 -8.57 -4.57 -25.86
N GLY A 151 -7.26 -4.60 -25.60
CA GLY A 151 -6.41 -3.42 -25.44
C GLY A 151 -6.42 -2.83 -24.02
N GLU A 152 -7.08 -3.46 -23.07
CA GLU A 152 -7.11 -3.04 -21.67
C GLU A 152 -5.74 -3.22 -21.00
N LYS A 153 -5.49 -2.43 -19.96
CA LYS A 153 -4.17 -2.38 -19.30
C LYS A 153 -4.33 -2.26 -17.80
N ALA A 154 -3.42 -2.89 -17.07
CA ALA A 154 -3.39 -2.79 -15.63
C ALA A 154 -1.94 -2.80 -15.12
N HIS A 155 -1.59 -1.84 -14.28
CA HIS A 155 -0.32 -1.84 -13.58
C HIS A 155 -0.28 -3.01 -12.59
N ALA A 156 0.89 -3.61 -12.45
CA ALA A 156 1.05 -4.80 -11.65
C ALA A 156 2.39 -4.84 -10.93
N LYS A 157 2.39 -5.58 -9.83
CA LYS A 157 3.56 -5.96 -9.06
C LYS A 157 3.80 -7.45 -9.23
N TYR A 158 4.99 -7.82 -9.67
CA TYR A 158 5.42 -9.21 -9.70
C TYR A 158 5.64 -9.75 -8.28
N MET A 159 5.00 -10.88 -7.97
CA MET A 159 5.01 -11.49 -6.64
C MET A 159 5.87 -12.76 -6.57
N GLY A 160 6.33 -13.29 -7.71
CA GLY A 160 7.06 -14.56 -7.80
C GLY A 160 6.33 -15.59 -8.64
N LYS A 161 6.70 -16.87 -8.46
CA LYS A 161 6.04 -18.00 -9.12
C LYS A 161 5.20 -18.80 -8.13
N GLN A 162 4.08 -19.34 -8.60
CA GLN A 162 3.20 -20.27 -7.88
C GLN A 162 3.51 -21.73 -8.22
#